data_AF-A0AB34KWU2-F1
#
_entry.id   AF-A0AB34KWU2-F1
#
_cell.length_a   1.000
_cell.length_b   1.000
_cell.length_c   1.000
_cell.angle_alpha   90.00
_cell.angle_beta   90.00
_cell.angle_gamma   90.00
#
_symmetry.space_group_name_H-M   'P 1'
#
loop_
_entity.id
_entity.type
_entity.pdbx_description
1 polymer ?
#
loop_
_entity_poly.entity_id
_entity_poly.type
_entity_poly.pdbx_seq_one_letter_code
_entity_poly.pdbx_strand_id
1 'polypeptide(L)'
;MLALAIAILATVLLTPFANAQLDSYTVLASVVFLRTGDRTPRVLGTVPSTLTSLGAQQAYDAGSFLRDRYVSSTSSRSGMDKAPLRGLSAMSIDPRQFYALALDSQPTIASAQAFIQGFYPPLQLNESTASLLDPTSVLANGTYIESPLSGYQYAQIRTTNELDPEFIYMSGSSECPAFQLSAFQYAASPEYEEIQASSKSLYERVGAEALSDVLSEGSFDYANAYSIYDYLGYQAEHNSTTAAALESISDENNPNNITDLDQLRFLADSQQYALYGNMSAYNNLSTPSNGLPGNTDGSISTIAGNMLIAKIMTQLQLAIDTRGRYFKLSLLAGDFHPLLSFFALTGLSNLNGPKFRSIPEFASTAVFELFTHDASASFPSSTDDLWVRFYFRNGTEEQRDQTPFQSYPLFNHGPSETDMRWQDFQAEAARLSLGSVSEWCEACQASTVFCPAFNASLFRAAAEAADGGDASGAKPISPGVAGVLGAVVALIIAALFFAMAMLLGGVRLHRKKKAAAGGGFQGDAKMPADRDVEVRSNDHKAGATVVGREASVDEGQVGGPVAGGHERVGSWEMKQPGSGGLGAAASQRSRLSFEEDVDEDDRRAMDPFADPVKADERV
;
A
#
# COMPACT_ATOMS: atom_id res chain seq x y z
N MET A 1 12.26 39.35 57.17
CA MET A 1 12.22 38.14 56.33
C MET A 1 10.93 37.35 56.58
N LEU A 2 9.75 37.89 56.23
CA LEU A 2 8.47 37.20 56.48
C LEU A 2 7.52 37.16 55.27
N ALA A 3 7.59 38.15 54.37
CA ALA A 3 6.76 38.17 53.15
C ALA A 3 7.18 37.11 52.10
N LEU A 4 8.46 36.76 52.02
CA LEU A 4 8.98 35.86 50.98
C LEU A 4 8.59 34.38 51.20
N ALA A 5 8.33 33.97 52.45
CA ALA A 5 8.01 32.59 52.79
C ALA A 5 6.58 32.17 52.40
N ILE A 6 5.65 33.14 52.29
CA ILE A 6 4.24 32.87 51.98
C ILE A 6 4.04 32.70 50.45
N ALA A 7 4.83 33.42 49.63
CA ALA A 7 4.75 33.32 48.18
C ALA A 7 5.15 31.93 47.63
N ILE A 8 6.03 31.21 48.32
CA ILE A 8 6.53 29.89 47.90
C ILE A 8 5.55 28.76 48.25
N LEU A 9 4.60 28.99 49.17
CA LEU A 9 3.59 27.99 49.57
C LEU A 9 2.29 28.05 48.74
N ALA A 10 2.18 29.01 47.81
CA ALA A 10 0.97 29.27 47.03
C ALA A 10 1.05 28.80 45.55
N THR A 11 2.23 28.40 45.07
CA THR A 11 2.50 28.09 43.65
C THR A 11 2.49 26.60 43.30
N VAL A 12 2.14 25.73 44.25
CA VAL A 12 2.17 24.26 44.08
C VAL A 12 0.78 23.67 43.71
N LEU A 13 -0.24 24.50 43.53
CA LEU A 13 -1.65 24.08 43.30
C LEU A 13 -2.26 24.54 41.96
N LEU A 14 -1.42 24.87 40.97
CA LEU A 14 -1.85 25.22 39.60
C LEU A 14 -1.17 24.39 38.51
N THR A 15 -0.91 23.11 38.79
CA THR A 15 -0.90 22.09 37.73
C THR A 15 -2.34 21.85 37.29
N PRO A 16 -2.73 22.13 36.03
CA PRO A 16 -4.00 21.67 35.49
C PRO A 16 -3.91 20.15 35.26
N PHE A 17 -4.07 19.38 36.34
CA PHE A 17 -4.48 18.00 36.21
C PHE A 17 -5.86 18.01 35.56
N ALA A 18 -5.89 17.79 34.24
CA ALA A 18 -7.11 17.48 33.53
C ALA A 18 -7.68 16.22 34.17
N ASN A 19 -8.67 16.38 35.04
CA ASN A 19 -9.53 15.29 35.50
C ASN A 19 -10.43 14.86 34.33
N ALA A 20 -9.80 14.30 33.29
CA ALA A 20 -10.48 13.41 32.38
C ALA A 20 -11.05 12.29 33.25
N GLN A 21 -12.37 12.28 33.40
CA GLN A 21 -13.06 11.19 34.06
C GLN A 21 -12.80 9.95 33.19
N LEU A 22 -11.99 9.01 33.72
CA LEU A 22 -11.52 7.84 32.99
C LEU A 22 -12.64 6.81 32.85
N ASP A 23 -13.65 7.16 32.05
CA ASP A 23 -14.76 6.30 31.69
C ASP A 23 -14.22 5.10 30.89
N SER A 24 -14.40 3.92 31.46
CA SER A 24 -13.84 2.66 30.97
C SER A 24 -14.43 2.30 29.62
N TYR A 25 -13.59 2.22 28.58
CA TYR A 25 -14.03 2.04 27.19
C TYR A 25 -13.67 0.66 26.61
N THR A 26 -14.41 0.28 25.56
CA THR A 26 -14.24 -0.97 24.79
C THR A 26 -13.89 -0.66 23.34
N VAL A 27 -12.73 -1.12 22.85
CA VAL A 27 -12.38 -1.04 21.42
C VAL A 27 -13.14 -2.12 20.66
N LEU A 28 -13.83 -1.73 19.58
CA LEU A 28 -14.72 -2.59 18.79
C LEU A 28 -14.08 -2.98 17.45
N ALA A 29 -13.34 -2.07 16.84
CA ALA A 29 -12.51 -2.27 15.65
C ALA A 29 -11.33 -1.27 15.62
N SER A 30 -10.32 -1.55 14.80
CA SER A 30 -9.16 -0.68 14.60
C SER A 30 -8.66 -0.73 13.14
N VAL A 31 -8.28 0.43 12.60
CA VAL A 31 -7.56 0.55 11.32
C VAL A 31 -6.15 1.05 11.59
N VAL A 32 -5.16 0.35 11.08
CA VAL A 32 -3.73 0.62 11.27
C VAL A 32 -3.11 0.87 9.90
N PHE A 33 -2.69 2.11 9.62
CA PHE A 33 -1.77 2.38 8.53
C PHE A 33 -0.34 2.22 9.02
N LEU A 34 0.46 1.43 8.29
CA LEU A 34 1.87 1.13 8.57
C LEU A 34 2.72 1.66 7.42
N ARG A 35 3.65 2.59 7.71
CA ARG A 35 4.76 2.86 6.79
C ARG A 35 5.67 1.63 6.76
N THR A 36 6.25 1.30 5.61
CA THR A 36 7.36 0.34 5.49
C THR A 36 8.40 0.51 6.60
N GLY A 37 9.02 -0.58 7.05
CA GLY A 37 10.27 -0.54 7.80
C GLY A 37 11.44 -0.10 6.90
N ASP A 38 12.61 0.07 7.51
CA ASP A 38 13.87 0.39 6.84
C ASP A 38 14.18 -0.56 5.66
N ARG A 39 14.67 0.02 4.56
CA ARG A 39 14.70 -0.61 3.24
C ARG A 39 15.66 0.13 2.32
N THR A 40 16.33 -0.61 1.43
CA THR A 40 17.38 -0.08 0.56
C THR A 40 16.92 1.14 -0.25
N PRO A 41 17.80 2.14 -0.51
CA PRO A 41 17.39 3.44 -1.04
C PRO A 41 16.74 3.38 -2.42
N ARG A 42 15.71 4.21 -2.64
CA ARG A 42 15.01 4.24 -3.94
C ARG A 42 15.85 4.82 -5.08
N VAL A 43 16.83 5.68 -4.79
CA VAL A 43 17.66 6.35 -5.79
C VAL A 43 18.54 5.38 -6.60
N LEU A 44 18.76 4.15 -6.11
CA LEU A 44 19.61 3.15 -6.76
C LEU A 44 19.01 2.55 -8.04
N GLY A 45 17.72 2.84 -8.35
CA GLY A 45 17.09 2.77 -9.67
C GLY A 45 17.08 1.41 -10.37
N THR A 46 18.25 0.96 -10.85
CA THR A 46 18.48 -0.37 -11.42
C THR A 46 18.38 -1.50 -10.40
N VAL A 47 18.59 -1.20 -9.11
CA VAL A 47 18.43 -2.14 -8.00
C VAL A 47 17.04 -1.95 -7.39
N PRO A 48 16.14 -2.97 -7.44
CA PRO A 48 14.85 -2.89 -6.77
C PRO A 48 15.02 -2.71 -5.25
N SER A 49 14.23 -1.80 -4.68
CA SER A 49 14.26 -1.55 -3.23
C SER A 49 13.73 -2.75 -2.44
N THR A 50 14.41 -3.08 -1.34
CA THR A 50 14.12 -4.26 -0.50
C THR A 50 14.19 -3.92 0.99
N LEU A 51 13.27 -4.46 1.79
CA LEU A 51 13.31 -4.40 3.25
C LEU A 51 14.63 -4.96 3.81
N THR A 52 15.22 -4.30 4.80
CA THR A 52 16.38 -4.81 5.53
C THR A 52 15.96 -5.68 6.71
N SER A 53 16.93 -6.35 7.35
CA SER A 53 16.70 -7.01 8.65
C SER A 53 16.29 -6.02 9.75
N LEU A 54 16.78 -4.77 9.69
CA LEU A 54 16.37 -3.70 10.61
C LEU A 54 14.90 -3.33 10.36
N GLY A 55 14.50 -3.13 9.11
CA GLY A 55 13.10 -2.84 8.75
C GLY A 55 12.13 -3.97 9.09
N ALA A 56 12.57 -5.23 8.97
CA ALA A 56 11.81 -6.38 9.43
C ALA A 56 11.61 -6.35 10.96
N GLN A 57 12.67 -6.07 11.74
CA GLN A 57 12.57 -5.94 13.19
C GLN A 57 11.66 -4.76 13.59
N GLN A 58 11.81 -3.60 12.96
CA GLN A 58 10.96 -2.43 13.19
C GLN A 58 9.47 -2.75 12.94
N ALA A 59 9.15 -3.38 11.81
CA ALA A 59 7.77 -3.78 11.51
C ALA A 59 7.23 -4.83 12.51
N TYR A 60 8.06 -5.80 12.91
CA TYR A 60 7.74 -6.80 13.93
C TYR A 60 7.46 -6.16 15.31
N ASP A 61 8.26 -5.18 15.73
CA ASP A 61 8.08 -4.47 17.01
C ASP A 61 6.82 -3.59 17.00
N ALA A 62 6.48 -2.98 15.86
CA ALA A 62 5.22 -2.27 15.67
C ALA A 62 4.00 -3.22 15.79
N GLY A 63 4.09 -4.42 15.21
CA GLY A 63 3.06 -5.46 15.35
C GLY A 63 2.94 -6.00 16.78
N SER A 64 4.06 -6.27 17.43
CA SER A 64 4.14 -6.77 18.81
C SER A 64 3.56 -5.77 19.81
N PHE A 65 3.86 -4.48 19.65
CA PHE A 65 3.28 -3.41 20.46
C PHE A 65 1.75 -3.36 20.36
N LEU A 66 1.19 -3.45 19.15
CA LEU A 66 -0.26 -3.47 18.99
C LEU A 66 -0.89 -4.80 19.45
N ARG A 67 -0.14 -5.91 19.48
CA ARG A 67 -0.58 -7.17 20.11
C ARG A 67 -0.82 -6.97 21.60
N ASP A 68 0.15 -6.41 22.32
CA ASP A 68 0.02 -6.15 23.76
C ASP A 68 -1.15 -5.21 24.08
N ARG A 69 -1.41 -4.24 23.20
CA ARG A 69 -2.55 -3.34 23.29
C ARG A 69 -3.90 -4.06 23.11
N TYR A 70 -4.05 -4.85 22.04
CA TYR A 70 -5.36 -5.40 21.61
C TYR A 70 -5.69 -6.81 22.12
N VAL A 71 -4.70 -7.63 22.47
CA VAL A 71 -4.87 -9.05 22.83
C VAL A 71 -4.83 -9.28 24.35
N SER A 72 -4.32 -8.33 25.13
CA SER A 72 -4.29 -8.38 26.60
C SER A 72 -5.70 -8.61 27.19
N SER A 73 -5.84 -9.50 28.18
CA SER A 73 -7.13 -9.79 28.83
C SER A 73 -7.62 -8.70 29.80
N THR A 74 -6.78 -7.71 30.09
CA THR A 74 -7.12 -6.55 30.94
C THR A 74 -6.83 -5.25 30.20
N SER A 75 -7.81 -4.34 30.18
CA SER A 75 -7.59 -2.93 29.86
C SER A 75 -6.78 -2.24 30.96
N SER A 76 -5.92 -1.30 30.57
CA SER A 76 -5.25 -0.40 31.52
C SER A 76 -6.25 0.65 31.99
N ARG A 77 -6.15 1.11 33.25
CA ARG A 77 -7.01 2.19 33.77
C ARG A 77 -6.78 3.53 33.06
N SER A 78 -5.65 3.69 32.36
CA SER A 78 -5.34 4.83 31.49
C SER A 78 -5.85 4.64 30.05
N GLY A 79 -6.13 3.40 29.62
CA GLY A 79 -6.32 3.02 28.22
C GLY A 79 -5.12 3.28 27.29
N MET A 80 -3.98 3.74 27.82
CA MET A 80 -2.83 4.20 27.05
C MET A 80 -2.02 3.00 26.53
N ASP A 81 -1.82 2.01 27.40
CA ASP A 81 -0.95 0.86 27.15
C ASP A 81 -1.74 -0.38 26.69
N LYS A 82 -3.00 -0.51 27.15
CA LYS A 82 -3.83 -1.72 26.96
C LYS A 82 -5.30 -1.35 26.77
N ALA A 83 -5.86 -1.72 25.61
CA ALA A 83 -7.22 -1.42 25.19
C ALA A 83 -7.77 -2.59 24.34
N PRO A 84 -8.26 -3.68 24.96
CA PRO A 84 -8.48 -4.95 24.27
C PRO A 84 -9.56 -4.88 23.20
N LEU A 85 -9.30 -5.47 22.03
CA LEU A 85 -10.23 -5.41 20.89
C LEU A 85 -11.30 -6.49 21.03
N ARG A 86 -12.56 -6.06 21.21
CA ARG A 86 -13.66 -6.88 21.71
C ARG A 86 -13.97 -8.08 20.79
N GLY A 87 -13.56 -9.27 21.24
CA GLY A 87 -13.80 -10.53 20.54
C GLY A 87 -12.89 -10.75 19.33
N LEU A 88 -11.76 -10.05 19.26
CA LEU A 88 -10.64 -10.45 18.41
C LEU A 88 -10.14 -11.84 18.86
N SER A 89 -9.74 -12.69 17.92
CA SER A 89 -9.05 -13.94 18.26
C SER A 89 -7.66 -13.63 18.84
N ALA A 90 -7.39 -14.15 20.04
CA ALA A 90 -6.14 -13.85 20.76
C ALA A 90 -4.93 -14.66 20.26
N MET A 91 -5.17 -15.90 19.79
CA MET A 91 -4.11 -16.86 19.50
C MET A 91 -3.97 -17.13 18.00
N SER A 92 -5.07 -17.35 17.29
CA SER A 92 -5.09 -17.74 15.88
C SER A 92 -5.72 -16.69 14.96
N ILE A 93 -5.22 -16.54 13.73
CA ILE A 93 -5.78 -15.61 12.75
C ILE A 93 -7.17 -16.08 12.27
N ASP A 94 -8.21 -15.25 12.44
CA ASP A 94 -9.50 -15.42 11.77
C ASP A 94 -9.54 -14.53 10.50
N PRO A 95 -9.54 -15.10 9.28
CA PRO A 95 -9.52 -14.34 8.02
C PRO A 95 -10.75 -13.46 7.76
N ARG A 96 -11.80 -13.55 8.60
CA ARG A 96 -12.93 -12.62 8.59
C ARG A 96 -12.61 -11.37 9.41
N GLN A 97 -12.01 -11.57 10.58
CA GLN A 97 -11.70 -10.52 11.55
C GLN A 97 -10.51 -9.66 11.11
N PHE A 98 -9.48 -10.28 10.53
CA PHE A 98 -8.25 -9.61 10.12
C PHE A 98 -8.24 -9.34 8.61
N TYR A 99 -7.98 -8.09 8.22
CA TYR A 99 -7.75 -7.67 6.84
C TYR A 99 -6.34 -7.10 6.72
N ALA A 100 -5.64 -7.45 5.65
CA ALA A 100 -4.40 -6.81 5.26
C ALA A 100 -4.45 -6.43 3.77
N LEU A 101 -4.01 -5.21 3.48
CA LEU A 101 -3.70 -4.67 2.16
C LEU A 101 -2.31 -4.05 2.21
N ALA A 102 -1.49 -4.33 1.20
CA ALA A 102 -0.20 -3.69 0.97
C ALA A 102 -0.14 -3.10 -0.44
N LEU A 103 0.73 -2.12 -0.68
CA LEU A 103 1.21 -1.84 -2.03
C LEU A 103 1.97 -3.07 -2.57
N ASP A 104 2.00 -3.23 -3.90
CA ASP A 104 2.65 -4.37 -4.56
C ASP A 104 4.18 -4.19 -4.68
N SER A 105 4.85 -3.87 -3.56
CA SER A 105 6.29 -3.67 -3.51
C SER A 105 6.94 -4.50 -2.41
N GLN A 106 8.15 -5.03 -2.64
CA GLN A 106 8.82 -5.92 -1.68
C GLN A 106 8.90 -5.31 -0.27
N PRO A 107 9.27 -4.03 -0.06
CA PRO A 107 9.37 -3.46 1.28
C PRO A 107 8.03 -3.39 2.02
N THR A 108 6.95 -3.03 1.33
CA THR A 108 5.62 -2.90 1.95
C THR A 108 4.98 -4.25 2.24
N ILE A 109 5.11 -5.22 1.33
CA ILE A 109 4.65 -6.60 1.53
C ILE A 109 5.43 -7.27 2.68
N ALA A 110 6.76 -7.15 2.69
CA ALA A 110 7.60 -7.73 3.74
C ALA A 110 7.37 -7.05 5.10
N SER A 111 7.14 -5.73 5.13
CA SER A 111 6.74 -5.02 6.35
C SER A 111 5.40 -5.52 6.88
N ALA A 112 4.41 -5.74 6.02
CA ALA A 112 3.13 -6.32 6.43
C ALA A 112 3.30 -7.74 6.99
N GLN A 113 4.16 -8.57 6.39
CA GLN A 113 4.47 -9.92 6.88
C GLN A 113 5.14 -9.87 8.27
N ALA A 114 6.17 -9.05 8.45
CA ALA A 114 6.88 -8.91 9.72
C ALA A 114 5.98 -8.33 10.83
N PHE A 115 5.16 -7.32 10.52
CA PHE A 115 4.13 -6.81 11.44
C PHE A 115 3.16 -7.90 11.87
N ILE A 116 2.69 -8.73 10.92
CA ILE A 116 1.79 -9.85 11.21
C ILE A 116 2.47 -10.91 12.09
N GLN A 117 3.78 -11.13 11.96
CA GLN A 117 4.54 -12.02 12.84
C GLN A 117 4.65 -11.50 14.28
N GLY A 118 4.76 -10.17 14.47
CA GLY A 118 4.67 -9.57 15.80
C GLY A 118 3.24 -9.61 16.37
N PHE A 119 2.24 -9.38 15.51
CA PHE A 119 0.84 -9.31 15.93
C PHE A 119 0.21 -10.69 16.21
N TYR A 120 0.55 -11.70 15.41
CA TYR A 120 0.16 -13.10 15.53
C TYR A 120 1.41 -13.99 15.46
N PRO A 121 2.18 -14.10 16.55
CA PRO A 121 3.39 -14.91 16.59
C PRO A 121 3.11 -16.40 16.35
N PRO A 122 4.15 -17.19 16.01
CA PRO A 122 4.01 -18.63 15.79
C PRO A 122 3.34 -19.34 16.98
N LEU A 123 2.41 -20.23 16.68
CA LEU A 123 1.53 -20.89 17.64
C LEU A 123 1.78 -22.40 17.67
N GLN A 124 2.62 -22.84 18.60
CA GLN A 124 2.84 -24.27 18.86
C GLN A 124 1.72 -24.84 19.73
N LEU A 125 1.11 -25.94 19.28
CA LEU A 125 0.04 -26.65 19.98
C LEU A 125 0.43 -28.12 20.20
N ASN A 126 0.03 -28.71 21.32
CA ASN A 126 0.05 -30.16 21.48
C ASN A 126 -1.22 -30.77 20.84
N GLU A 127 -1.20 -32.06 20.49
CA GLU A 127 -2.28 -32.76 19.78
C GLU A 127 -3.67 -32.57 20.42
N SER A 128 -3.75 -32.58 21.76
CA SER A 128 -5.00 -32.44 22.49
C SER A 128 -5.59 -31.02 22.44
N THR A 129 -4.73 -29.99 22.35
CA THR A 129 -5.14 -28.59 22.19
C THR A 129 -5.36 -28.23 20.71
N ALA A 130 -4.56 -28.78 19.80
CA ALA A 130 -4.72 -28.62 18.35
C ALA A 130 -6.12 -29.06 17.90
N SER A 131 -6.59 -30.21 18.38
CA SER A 131 -7.94 -30.73 18.15
C SER A 131 -9.09 -29.77 18.52
N LEU A 132 -8.83 -28.71 19.28
CA LEU A 132 -9.80 -27.68 19.69
C LEU A 132 -9.57 -26.31 19.04
N LEU A 133 -8.31 -25.91 18.81
CA LEU A 133 -7.94 -24.56 18.35
C LEU A 133 -7.52 -24.51 16.87
N ASP A 134 -7.05 -25.61 16.31
CA ASP A 134 -6.69 -25.80 14.90
C ASP A 134 -7.05 -27.23 14.45
N PRO A 135 -8.35 -27.54 14.27
CA PRO A 135 -8.79 -28.85 13.79
C PRO A 135 -8.43 -29.10 12.32
N THR A 136 -7.98 -28.07 11.59
CA THR A 136 -7.51 -28.17 10.20
C THR A 136 -6.14 -28.84 10.08
N SER A 137 -5.29 -28.69 11.10
CA SER A 137 -3.96 -29.29 11.17
C SER A 137 -3.93 -30.68 11.84
N VAL A 138 -5.09 -31.24 12.20
CA VAL A 138 -5.21 -32.62 12.70
C VAL A 138 -5.65 -33.56 11.57
N LEU A 139 -4.81 -34.52 11.23
CA LEU A 139 -5.08 -35.48 10.17
C LEU A 139 -6.11 -36.55 10.58
N ALA A 140 -6.69 -37.24 9.59
CA ALA A 140 -7.72 -38.27 9.80
C ALA A 140 -7.25 -39.54 10.57
N ASN A 141 -5.94 -39.68 10.81
CA ASN A 141 -5.33 -40.68 11.69
C ASN A 141 -5.18 -40.20 13.15
N GLY A 142 -5.51 -38.94 13.44
CA GLY A 142 -5.36 -38.30 14.75
C GLY A 142 -4.05 -37.53 14.98
N THR A 143 -3.06 -37.60 14.07
CA THR A 143 -1.78 -36.89 14.27
C THR A 143 -1.90 -35.41 13.90
N TYR A 144 -1.42 -34.54 14.77
CA TYR A 144 -1.21 -33.11 14.47
C TYR A 144 -0.01 -32.91 13.54
N ILE A 145 -0.12 -31.97 12.60
CA ILE A 145 1.01 -31.45 11.82
C ILE A 145 1.16 -29.96 12.14
N GLU A 146 2.29 -29.60 12.74
CA GLU A 146 2.63 -28.19 13.02
C GLU A 146 3.00 -27.46 11.72
N SER A 147 2.60 -26.19 11.59
CA SER A 147 3.09 -25.31 10.51
C SER A 147 4.62 -25.16 10.56
N PRO A 148 5.29 -24.98 9.40
CA PRO A 148 6.70 -24.60 9.34
C PRO A 148 7.04 -23.37 10.20
N LEU A 149 8.33 -23.18 10.47
CA LEU A 149 8.85 -22.08 11.31
C LEU A 149 8.17 -22.02 12.70
N SER A 150 8.10 -23.18 13.36
CA SER A 150 7.59 -23.35 14.73
C SER A 150 6.13 -22.90 14.94
N GLY A 151 5.22 -23.30 14.05
CA GLY A 151 3.79 -22.97 14.15
C GLY A 151 3.41 -21.65 13.48
N TYR A 152 4.09 -21.25 12.41
CA TYR A 152 3.83 -19.99 11.70
C TYR A 152 2.38 -19.84 11.21
N GLN A 153 1.85 -18.62 11.28
CA GLN A 153 0.47 -18.29 10.95
C GLN A 153 0.36 -17.56 9.61
N TYR A 154 -0.33 -18.18 8.64
CA TYR A 154 -0.41 -17.67 7.26
C TYR A 154 -1.62 -16.74 7.06
N ALA A 155 -1.40 -15.43 7.24
CA ALA A 155 -2.40 -14.40 6.94
C ALA A 155 -2.60 -14.18 5.43
N GLN A 156 -3.81 -13.79 5.03
CA GLN A 156 -4.07 -13.28 3.68
C GLN A 156 -3.73 -11.79 3.59
N ILE A 157 -2.58 -11.48 2.99
CA ILE A 157 -2.23 -10.13 2.54
C ILE A 157 -2.74 -9.96 1.11
N ARG A 158 -3.49 -8.88 0.84
CA ARG A 158 -3.81 -8.41 -0.52
C ARG A 158 -2.72 -7.45 -0.97
N THR A 159 -2.34 -7.48 -2.24
CA THR A 159 -1.45 -6.47 -2.83
C THR A 159 -2.20 -5.68 -3.89
N THR A 160 -1.75 -4.46 -4.18
CA THR A 160 -2.35 -3.58 -5.18
C THR A 160 -1.29 -2.71 -5.87
N ASN A 161 -1.38 -2.58 -7.19
CA ASN A 161 -0.43 -1.88 -8.05
C ASN A 161 -1.15 -0.92 -9.00
N GLU A 162 -0.40 -0.16 -9.78
CA GLU A 162 -0.85 0.90 -10.69
C GLU A 162 -1.92 0.47 -11.72
N LEU A 163 -2.14 -0.83 -11.91
CA LEU A 163 -3.18 -1.40 -12.78
C LEU A 163 -4.49 -1.74 -12.06
N ASP A 164 -4.53 -1.69 -10.73
CA ASP A 164 -5.65 -2.02 -9.86
C ASP A 164 -6.27 -0.75 -9.24
N PRO A 165 -7.60 -0.53 -9.36
CA PRO A 165 -8.29 0.59 -8.72
C PRO A 165 -8.08 0.73 -7.21
N GLU A 166 -7.72 -0.34 -6.48
CA GLU A 166 -7.44 -0.25 -5.03
C GLU A 166 -6.15 0.53 -4.70
N PHE A 167 -5.25 0.72 -5.66
CA PHE A 167 -3.93 1.36 -5.46
C PHE A 167 -4.02 2.84 -5.11
N ILE A 168 -4.98 3.57 -5.70
CA ILE A 168 -5.14 5.01 -5.47
C ILE A 168 -5.47 5.33 -4.00
N TYR A 169 -6.12 4.39 -3.30
CA TYR A 169 -6.43 4.48 -1.87
C TYR A 169 -5.20 4.34 -0.95
N MET A 170 -4.06 3.91 -1.50
CA MET A 170 -2.80 3.70 -0.78
C MET A 170 -1.64 4.57 -1.30
N SER A 171 -1.69 5.01 -2.56
CA SER A 171 -0.66 5.85 -3.19
C SER A 171 -1.23 6.82 -4.24
N GLY A 172 -2.35 7.49 -3.93
CA GLY A 172 -3.13 8.31 -4.88
C GLY A 172 -2.45 9.52 -5.53
N SER A 173 -1.18 9.79 -5.22
CA SER A 173 -0.32 10.76 -5.91
C SER A 173 0.53 10.14 -7.03
N SER A 174 0.74 8.81 -6.99
CA SER A 174 1.31 8.02 -8.10
C SER A 174 0.30 7.95 -9.24
N GLU A 175 0.76 7.85 -10.49
CA GLU A 175 -0.08 7.88 -11.70
C GLU A 175 -1.06 9.05 -11.79
N CYS A 176 -0.69 10.18 -11.16
CA CYS A 176 -1.48 11.40 -11.11
C CYS A 176 -0.77 12.57 -11.83
N PRO A 177 -0.95 12.76 -13.16
CA PRO A 177 -0.31 13.83 -13.92
C PRO A 177 -0.52 15.23 -13.34
N ALA A 178 -1.71 15.52 -12.78
CA ALA A 178 -1.97 16.82 -12.16
C ALA A 178 -1.21 17.04 -10.84
N PHE A 179 -0.93 15.97 -10.06
CA PHE A 179 -0.02 16.04 -8.91
C PHE A 179 1.42 16.32 -9.37
N GLN A 180 1.88 15.63 -10.42
CA GLN A 180 3.21 15.87 -11.00
C GLN A 180 3.36 17.31 -11.50
N LEU A 181 2.34 17.88 -12.15
CA LEU A 181 2.36 19.28 -12.55
C LEU A 181 2.35 20.24 -11.35
N SER A 182 1.69 19.90 -10.25
CA SER A 182 1.78 20.66 -8.99
C SER A 182 3.18 20.60 -8.38
N ALA A 183 3.90 19.48 -8.50
CA ALA A 183 5.28 19.37 -8.06
C ALA A 183 6.22 20.27 -8.88
N PHE A 184 6.04 20.32 -10.20
CA PHE A 184 6.78 21.25 -11.07
C PHE A 184 6.44 22.72 -10.80
N GLN A 185 5.21 23.05 -10.38
CA GLN A 185 4.86 24.41 -9.94
C GLN A 185 5.59 24.80 -8.65
N TYR A 186 5.76 23.88 -7.69
CA TYR A 186 6.57 24.14 -6.49
C TYR A 186 8.04 24.37 -6.83
N ALA A 187 8.62 23.58 -7.74
CA ALA A 187 10.00 23.76 -8.21
C ALA A 187 10.25 25.08 -8.98
N ALA A 188 9.20 25.87 -9.24
CA ALA A 188 9.25 27.20 -9.86
C ALA A 188 8.74 28.32 -8.92
N SER A 189 8.66 28.07 -7.60
CA SER A 189 8.20 29.04 -6.60
C SER A 189 9.38 29.83 -5.98
N PRO A 190 9.18 31.10 -5.57
CA PRO A 190 10.24 31.88 -4.92
C PRO A 190 10.76 31.24 -3.62
N GLU A 191 9.89 30.53 -2.89
CA GLU A 191 10.25 29.79 -1.67
C GLU A 191 11.18 28.61 -2.00
N TYR A 192 10.96 27.93 -3.13
CA TYR A 192 11.88 26.91 -3.63
C TYR A 192 13.22 27.52 -4.07
N GLU A 193 13.21 28.66 -4.77
CA GLU A 193 14.44 29.36 -5.19
C GLU A 193 15.28 29.79 -3.98
N GLU A 194 14.67 30.30 -2.91
CA GLU A 194 15.36 30.68 -1.67
C GLU A 194 15.98 29.47 -0.94
N ILE A 195 15.26 28.35 -0.84
CA ILE A 195 15.78 27.13 -0.22
C ILE A 195 16.91 26.50 -1.07
N GLN A 196 16.73 26.40 -2.40
CA GLN A 196 17.76 25.95 -3.33
C GLN A 196 19.02 26.81 -3.22
N ALA A 197 18.90 28.14 -3.19
CA ALA A 197 20.04 29.05 -3.10
C ALA A 197 20.77 28.98 -1.75
N SER A 198 20.04 28.85 -0.64
CA SER A 198 20.60 28.83 0.72
C SER A 198 21.18 27.47 1.13
N SER A 199 20.60 26.36 0.67
CA SER A 199 21.09 25.00 0.96
C SER A 199 22.17 24.49 -0.01
N LYS A 200 22.41 25.20 -1.11
CA LYS A 200 23.33 24.77 -2.18
C LYS A 200 24.72 24.28 -1.68
N SER A 201 25.35 25.03 -0.78
CA SER A 201 26.71 24.70 -0.29
C SER A 201 26.77 23.46 0.61
N LEU A 202 25.66 23.08 1.25
CA LEU A 202 25.53 21.81 1.97
C LEU A 202 25.49 20.65 0.97
N TYR A 203 24.65 20.74 -0.06
CA TYR A 203 24.56 19.69 -1.07
C TYR A 203 25.85 19.52 -1.88
N GLU A 204 26.50 20.61 -2.32
CA GLU A 204 27.79 20.55 -3.02
C GLU A 204 28.89 19.89 -2.14
N ARG A 205 28.93 20.20 -0.84
CA ARG A 205 29.87 19.59 0.12
C ARG A 205 29.62 18.10 0.31
N VAL A 206 28.40 17.73 0.72
CA VAL A 206 28.06 16.35 1.08
C VAL A 206 28.06 15.44 -0.15
N GLY A 207 27.65 15.96 -1.31
CA GLY A 207 27.61 15.20 -2.55
C GLY A 207 28.98 14.80 -3.06
N ALA A 208 29.95 15.74 -3.04
CA ALA A 208 31.32 15.47 -3.46
C ALA A 208 31.97 14.33 -2.65
N GLU A 209 31.74 14.30 -1.33
CA GLU A 209 32.27 13.26 -0.43
C GLU A 209 31.53 11.92 -0.53
N ALA A 210 30.18 11.94 -0.54
CA ALA A 210 29.38 10.75 -0.26
C ALA A 210 28.43 10.28 -1.38
N LEU A 211 28.31 11.02 -2.49
CA LEU A 211 27.37 10.72 -3.59
C LEU A 211 28.02 10.51 -4.96
N SER A 212 29.29 10.86 -5.15
CA SER A 212 29.98 10.90 -6.46
C SER A 212 29.94 9.59 -7.28
N ASP A 213 29.83 8.42 -6.63
CA ASP A 213 29.71 7.11 -7.30
C ASP A 213 28.25 6.72 -7.66
N VAL A 214 27.25 7.52 -7.25
CA VAL A 214 25.81 7.16 -7.25
C VAL A 214 24.95 8.20 -7.96
N LEU A 215 25.27 9.48 -7.80
CA LEU A 215 24.61 10.62 -8.42
C LEU A 215 25.65 11.52 -9.10
N SER A 216 25.26 12.13 -10.21
CA SER A 216 26.12 13.12 -10.88
C SER A 216 26.14 14.44 -10.12
N GLU A 217 27.24 15.20 -10.21
CA GLU A 217 27.42 16.50 -9.52
C GLU A 217 26.24 17.48 -9.75
N GLY A 218 25.67 17.48 -10.97
CA GLY A 218 24.50 18.29 -11.32
C GLY A 218 23.18 17.85 -10.67
N SER A 219 23.20 16.85 -9.79
CA SER A 219 22.09 16.36 -8.98
C SER A 219 22.30 16.61 -7.47
N PHE A 220 23.40 17.27 -7.08
CA PHE A 220 23.69 17.63 -5.69
C PHE A 220 22.94 18.93 -5.33
N ASP A 221 21.61 18.84 -5.18
CA ASP A 221 20.77 20.02 -4.95
C ASP A 221 19.42 19.72 -4.26
N TYR A 222 18.66 20.78 -3.96
CA TYR A 222 17.35 20.68 -3.28
C TYR A 222 16.25 20.08 -4.17
N ALA A 223 16.43 19.98 -5.49
CA ALA A 223 15.52 19.19 -6.35
C ALA A 223 15.55 17.71 -5.93
N ASN A 224 16.72 17.23 -5.49
CA ASN A 224 16.97 15.84 -5.11
C ASN A 224 16.92 15.61 -3.58
N ALA A 225 16.46 16.59 -2.78
CA ALA A 225 16.53 16.58 -1.31
C ALA A 225 16.09 15.24 -0.67
N TYR A 226 14.88 14.75 -0.99
CA TYR A 226 14.42 13.47 -0.47
C TYR A 226 15.25 12.27 -0.98
N SER A 227 15.60 12.20 -2.27
CA SER A 227 16.41 11.12 -2.83
C SER A 227 17.82 11.03 -2.22
N ILE A 228 18.42 12.20 -1.94
CA ILE A 228 19.71 12.34 -1.27
C ILE A 228 19.62 11.88 0.19
N TYR A 229 18.61 12.34 0.93
CA TYR A 229 18.40 11.93 2.31
C TYR A 229 18.06 10.43 2.45
N ASP A 230 17.20 9.89 1.57
CA ASP A 230 16.83 8.47 1.55
C ASP A 230 18.04 7.54 1.34
N TYR A 231 19.05 8.02 0.60
CA TYR A 231 20.32 7.32 0.41
C TYR A 231 21.30 7.52 1.57
N LEU A 232 21.55 8.76 1.98
CA LEU A 232 22.56 9.06 2.99
C LEU A 232 22.16 8.64 4.40
N GLY A 233 20.87 8.72 4.75
CA GLY A 233 20.36 8.17 6.01
C GLY A 233 20.53 6.65 6.10
N TYR A 234 20.23 5.94 5.01
CA TYR A 234 20.51 4.50 4.90
C TYR A 234 22.02 4.20 4.99
N GLN A 235 22.86 4.96 4.30
CA GLN A 235 24.31 4.74 4.34
C GLN A 235 24.93 5.09 5.70
N ALA A 236 24.37 6.04 6.45
CA ALA A 236 24.80 6.33 7.82
C ALA A 236 24.49 5.16 8.77
N GLU A 237 23.31 4.53 8.64
CA GLU A 237 22.90 3.38 9.46
C GLU A 237 23.63 2.08 9.06
N HIS A 238 23.82 1.82 7.76
CA HIS A 238 24.30 0.54 7.22
C HIS A 238 25.76 0.52 6.75
N ASN A 239 26.46 1.67 6.68
CA ASN A 239 27.83 1.75 6.19
C ASN A 239 28.71 2.67 7.04
N SER A 240 29.51 2.08 7.93
CA SER A 240 30.44 2.79 8.83
C SER A 240 31.43 3.72 8.12
N THR A 241 31.77 3.47 6.85
CA THR A 241 32.65 4.36 6.09
C THR A 241 31.93 5.64 5.67
N THR A 242 30.68 5.56 5.21
CA THR A 242 29.88 6.74 4.90
C THR A 242 29.46 7.48 6.17
N ALA A 243 29.14 6.77 7.26
CA ALA A 243 28.90 7.39 8.57
C ALA A 243 30.09 8.25 9.03
N ALA A 244 31.30 7.68 9.06
CA ALA A 244 32.51 8.40 9.45
C ALA A 244 32.85 9.57 8.49
N ALA A 245 32.56 9.43 7.19
CA ALA A 245 32.72 10.52 6.23
C ALA A 245 31.75 11.70 6.54
N LEU A 246 30.47 11.41 6.76
CA LEU A 246 29.44 12.39 7.14
C LEU A 246 29.73 13.07 8.49
N GLU A 247 30.32 12.36 9.45
CA GLU A 247 30.83 12.95 10.70
C GLU A 247 32.02 13.89 10.44
N SER A 248 32.92 13.54 9.52
CA SER A 248 34.17 14.29 9.27
C SER A 248 34.01 15.60 8.48
N ILE A 249 32.93 15.75 7.70
CA ILE A 249 32.67 16.93 6.86
C ILE A 249 31.85 18.03 7.56
N SER A 250 31.56 17.87 8.86
CA SER A 250 30.77 18.84 9.64
C SER A 250 31.36 20.25 9.56
N ASP A 251 30.55 21.25 9.19
CA ASP A 251 30.99 22.65 9.10
C ASP A 251 31.40 23.19 10.49
N GLU A 252 32.70 23.48 10.67
CA GLU A 252 33.27 24.05 11.90
C GLU A 252 32.60 25.38 12.33
N ASN A 253 31.87 26.03 11.44
CA ASN A 253 31.17 27.29 11.67
C ASN A 253 29.69 27.11 12.05
N ASN A 254 29.16 25.87 12.10
CA ASN A 254 27.76 25.60 12.42
C ASN A 254 27.44 26.02 13.87
N PRO A 255 26.62 27.07 14.09
CA PRO A 255 26.41 27.65 15.42
C PRO A 255 25.57 26.78 16.35
N ASN A 256 24.95 25.71 15.84
CA ASN A 256 23.92 24.93 16.54
C ASN A 256 24.34 23.47 16.82
N ASN A 257 25.51 23.02 16.34
CA ASN A 257 25.95 21.61 16.44
C ASN A 257 24.92 20.61 15.85
N ILE A 258 24.30 20.98 14.72
CA ILE A 258 23.36 20.14 13.96
C ILE A 258 24.18 19.38 12.91
N THR A 259 23.98 18.07 12.71
CA THR A 259 24.77 17.33 11.71
C THR A 259 24.38 17.74 10.28
N ASP A 260 25.23 17.43 9.29
CA ASP A 260 24.87 17.61 7.89
C ASP A 260 23.71 16.68 7.47
N LEU A 261 23.60 15.50 8.10
CA LEU A 261 22.48 14.58 7.88
C LEU A 261 21.15 15.11 8.44
N ASP A 262 21.16 15.77 9.60
CA ASP A 262 19.97 16.44 10.18
C ASP A 262 19.51 17.61 9.31
N GLN A 263 20.44 18.39 8.76
CA GLN A 263 20.13 19.48 7.82
C GLN A 263 19.50 18.94 6.53
N LEU A 264 20.06 17.85 5.99
CA LEU A 264 19.49 17.15 4.83
C LEU A 264 18.11 16.55 5.14
N ARG A 265 17.89 16.04 6.36
CA ARG A 265 16.56 15.61 6.81
C ARG A 265 15.58 16.77 6.84
N PHE A 266 15.93 17.89 7.47
CA PHE A 266 15.06 19.07 7.53
C PHE A 266 14.68 19.59 6.14
N LEU A 267 15.61 19.54 5.18
CA LEU A 267 15.36 19.90 3.79
C LEU A 267 14.46 18.88 3.08
N ALA A 268 14.70 17.57 3.24
CA ALA A 268 13.82 16.53 2.72
C ALA A 268 12.40 16.63 3.29
N ASP A 269 12.26 16.83 4.61
CA ASP A 269 10.99 17.09 5.29
C ASP A 269 10.26 18.29 4.68
N SER A 270 10.97 19.42 4.54
CA SER A 270 10.43 20.65 3.95
C SER A 270 9.96 20.45 2.50
N GLN A 271 10.76 19.75 1.69
CA GLN A 271 10.43 19.42 0.31
C GLN A 271 9.18 18.53 0.23
N GLN A 272 9.15 17.43 0.99
CA GLN A 272 8.05 16.47 0.95
C GLN A 272 6.76 17.05 1.52
N TYR A 273 6.81 17.89 2.56
CA TYR A 273 5.62 18.59 3.04
C TYR A 273 5.10 19.64 2.05
N ALA A 274 5.98 20.36 1.34
CA ALA A 274 5.56 21.28 0.29
C ALA A 274 4.87 20.56 -0.90
N LEU A 275 5.30 19.33 -1.20
CA LEU A 275 4.72 18.48 -2.25
C LEU A 275 3.40 17.81 -1.82
N TYR A 276 3.28 17.32 -0.59
CA TYR A 276 2.13 16.50 -0.14
C TYR A 276 1.15 17.19 0.81
N GLY A 277 1.55 18.28 1.47
CA GLY A 277 0.78 19.00 2.49
C GLY A 277 0.22 20.36 2.04
N ASN A 278 0.34 20.73 0.76
CA ASN A 278 -0.08 22.03 0.26
C ASN A 278 -1.60 22.07 -0.01
N MET A 279 -2.37 22.43 1.01
CA MET A 279 -3.84 22.62 0.97
C MET A 279 -4.36 23.64 -0.07
N SER A 280 -3.50 24.35 -0.81
CA SER A 280 -3.89 25.39 -1.78
C SER A 280 -3.33 25.19 -3.19
N ALA A 281 -2.70 24.05 -3.46
CA ALA A 281 -2.08 23.73 -4.75
C ALA A 281 -3.04 23.80 -5.95
N TYR A 282 -2.57 24.34 -7.08
CA TYR A 282 -3.41 24.65 -8.23
C TYR A 282 -3.41 23.54 -9.28
N ASN A 283 -4.58 22.99 -9.57
CA ASN A 283 -4.74 22.03 -10.66
C ASN A 283 -4.90 22.77 -11.99
N ASN A 284 -3.93 22.58 -12.90
CA ASN A 284 -3.87 23.21 -14.21
C ASN A 284 -4.06 22.21 -15.37
N LEU A 285 -4.49 20.97 -15.08
CA LEU A 285 -4.86 19.97 -16.09
C LEU A 285 -6.38 19.67 -16.09
N SER A 286 -7.03 19.70 -14.93
CA SER A 286 -8.49 19.65 -14.84
C SER A 286 -9.13 20.98 -15.26
N THR A 287 -10.43 21.15 -14.97
CA THR A 287 -10.99 22.51 -14.88
C THR A 287 -10.13 23.33 -13.89
N PRO A 288 -9.57 24.49 -14.28
CA PRO A 288 -8.54 25.15 -13.46
C PRO A 288 -9.09 25.61 -12.11
N SER A 289 -8.62 24.98 -11.03
CA SER A 289 -9.16 25.15 -9.68
C SER A 289 -8.18 24.72 -8.59
N ASN A 290 -8.33 25.31 -7.41
CA ASN A 290 -7.55 24.98 -6.21
C ASN A 290 -8.10 23.76 -5.46
N GLY A 291 -9.40 23.46 -5.64
CA GLY A 291 -10.12 22.38 -4.96
C GLY A 291 -10.31 21.15 -5.84
N LEU A 292 -10.70 20.05 -5.21
CA LEU A 292 -10.97 18.77 -5.86
C LEU A 292 -12.44 18.64 -6.33
N PRO A 293 -12.78 17.64 -7.17
CA PRO A 293 -14.16 17.34 -7.54
C PRO A 293 -15.10 17.14 -6.34
N GLY A 294 -16.41 17.24 -6.58
CA GLY A 294 -17.44 17.03 -5.55
C GLY A 294 -17.57 18.13 -4.49
N ASN A 295 -16.73 19.18 -4.52
CA ASN A 295 -16.44 20.10 -3.41
C ASN A 295 -15.69 19.40 -2.25
N THR A 296 -14.83 18.42 -2.57
CA THR A 296 -13.95 17.78 -1.58
C THR A 296 -12.91 18.77 -1.09
N ASP A 297 -12.80 18.93 0.24
CA ASP A 297 -11.84 19.82 0.89
C ASP A 297 -10.41 19.28 0.73
N GLY A 298 -9.47 20.14 0.34
CA GLY A 298 -8.10 19.78 -0.02
C GLY A 298 -7.71 20.35 -1.39
N SER A 299 -6.69 19.76 -1.99
CA SER A 299 -6.06 20.20 -3.23
C SER A 299 -5.49 19.02 -4.02
N ILE A 300 -4.97 19.27 -5.22
CA ILE A 300 -4.28 18.22 -5.98
C ILE A 300 -2.99 17.71 -5.31
N SER A 301 -2.34 18.52 -4.46
CA SER A 301 -1.16 18.11 -3.66
C SER A 301 -1.52 17.11 -2.56
N THR A 302 -2.72 17.23 -1.98
CA THR A 302 -3.16 16.43 -0.83
C THR A 302 -3.90 15.15 -1.21
N ILE A 303 -4.07 14.88 -2.51
CA ILE A 303 -4.95 13.83 -3.05
C ILE A 303 -4.68 12.42 -2.52
N ALA A 304 -3.42 12.08 -2.20
CA ALA A 304 -3.07 10.80 -1.57
C ALA A 304 -3.68 10.64 -0.17
N GLY A 305 -3.77 11.74 0.59
CA GLY A 305 -4.44 11.79 1.89
C GLY A 305 -5.96 11.81 1.78
N ASN A 306 -6.51 12.55 0.81
CA ASN A 306 -7.96 12.53 0.51
C ASN A 306 -8.44 11.08 0.20
N MET A 307 -7.58 10.32 -0.48
CA MET A 307 -7.80 8.90 -0.76
C MET A 307 -7.63 7.98 0.45
N LEU A 308 -6.58 8.18 1.26
CA LEU A 308 -6.37 7.40 2.48
C LEU A 308 -7.54 7.58 3.47
N ILE A 309 -8.11 8.80 3.59
CA ILE A 309 -9.31 9.06 4.40
C ILE A 309 -10.50 8.24 3.90
N ALA A 310 -10.74 8.19 2.58
CA ALA A 310 -11.78 7.35 1.98
C ALA A 310 -11.58 5.86 2.34
N LYS A 311 -10.33 5.38 2.34
CA LYS A 311 -10.00 3.99 2.70
C LYS A 311 -10.26 3.68 4.17
N ILE A 312 -9.82 4.55 5.08
CA ILE A 312 -10.04 4.41 6.53
C ILE A 312 -11.54 4.41 6.85
N MET A 313 -12.29 5.38 6.30
CA MET A 313 -13.75 5.44 6.42
C MET A 313 -14.41 4.16 5.94
N THR A 314 -14.01 3.64 4.77
CA THR A 314 -14.52 2.39 4.22
C THR A 314 -14.30 1.21 5.17
N GLN A 315 -13.11 1.06 5.75
CA GLN A 315 -12.81 -0.02 6.68
C GLN A 315 -13.62 0.08 7.98
N LEU A 316 -13.72 1.28 8.57
CA LEU A 316 -14.49 1.51 9.81
C LEU A 316 -16.00 1.31 9.59
N GLN A 317 -16.56 1.79 8.48
CA GLN A 317 -17.98 1.57 8.15
C GLN A 317 -18.29 0.07 7.94
N LEU A 318 -17.42 -0.69 7.27
CA LEU A 318 -17.60 -2.14 7.10
C LEU A 318 -17.53 -2.91 8.44
N ALA A 319 -16.70 -2.44 9.38
CA ALA A 319 -16.72 -2.97 10.74
C ALA A 319 -18.04 -2.65 11.47
N ILE A 320 -18.63 -1.45 11.26
CA ILE A 320 -19.94 -1.06 11.82
C ILE A 320 -21.08 -1.88 11.24
N ASP A 321 -21.19 -1.94 9.90
CA ASP A 321 -22.27 -2.64 9.19
C ASP A 321 -22.30 -4.13 9.54
N THR A 322 -21.12 -4.73 9.71
CA THR A 322 -20.99 -6.14 10.10
C THR A 322 -21.02 -6.37 11.62
N ARG A 323 -21.13 -5.30 12.42
CA ARG A 323 -21.10 -5.31 13.90
C ARG A 323 -19.85 -5.99 14.46
N GLY A 324 -18.70 -5.68 13.87
CA GLY A 324 -17.40 -6.24 14.19
C GLY A 324 -17.30 -7.74 13.92
N ARG A 325 -18.05 -8.28 12.95
CA ARG A 325 -17.88 -9.68 12.48
C ARG A 325 -16.80 -9.80 11.42
N TYR A 326 -16.66 -8.77 10.59
CA TYR A 326 -15.56 -8.63 9.64
C TYR A 326 -14.73 -7.39 9.98
N PHE A 327 -13.48 -7.40 9.54
CA PHE A 327 -12.58 -6.23 9.55
C PHE A 327 -12.50 -5.56 10.94
N LYS A 328 -12.36 -6.39 11.98
CA LYS A 328 -12.06 -5.96 13.35
C LYS A 328 -10.72 -5.24 13.41
N LEU A 329 -9.73 -5.75 12.68
CA LEU A 329 -8.42 -5.15 12.57
C LEU A 329 -8.02 -5.13 11.09
N SER A 330 -7.83 -3.93 10.55
CA SER A 330 -7.43 -3.72 9.16
C SER A 330 -6.05 -3.08 9.10
N LEU A 331 -5.07 -3.82 8.60
CA LEU A 331 -3.72 -3.36 8.31
C LEU A 331 -3.64 -2.81 6.87
N LEU A 332 -3.15 -1.59 6.74
CA LEU A 332 -2.91 -0.88 5.48
C LEU A 332 -1.40 -0.57 5.40
N ALA A 333 -0.62 -1.40 4.70
CA ALA A 333 0.82 -1.24 4.59
C ALA A 333 1.21 -0.44 3.34
N GLY A 334 1.89 0.68 3.53
CA GLY A 334 2.25 1.61 2.47
C GLY A 334 3.51 2.40 2.79
N ASP A 335 3.55 3.64 2.33
CA ASP A 335 4.67 4.56 2.57
C ASP A 335 4.17 5.94 3.05
N PHE A 336 5.08 6.87 3.30
CA PHE A 336 4.79 8.10 4.05
C PHE A 336 3.94 9.16 3.30
N HIS A 337 3.93 9.15 1.97
CA HIS A 337 3.28 10.20 1.16
C HIS A 337 1.81 10.49 1.56
N PRO A 338 0.89 9.49 1.64
CA PRO A 338 -0.49 9.73 2.07
C PRO A 338 -0.61 10.16 3.54
N LEU A 339 0.36 9.85 4.42
CA LEU A 339 0.36 10.31 5.81
C LEU A 339 0.62 11.81 5.90
N LEU A 340 1.59 12.35 5.14
CA LEU A 340 1.85 13.80 5.09
C LEU A 340 0.60 14.57 4.62
N SER A 341 -0.04 14.10 3.55
CA SER A 341 -1.31 14.67 3.09
C SER A 341 -2.43 14.55 4.12
N PHE A 342 -2.57 13.39 4.78
CA PHE A 342 -3.54 13.19 5.85
C PHE A 342 -3.32 14.15 7.04
N PHE A 343 -2.07 14.39 7.44
CA PHE A 343 -1.74 15.32 8.53
C PHE A 343 -2.07 16.78 8.20
N ALA A 344 -1.94 17.17 6.93
CA ALA A 344 -2.36 18.49 6.45
C ALA A 344 -3.90 18.61 6.42
N LEU A 345 -4.58 17.65 5.79
CA LEU A 345 -6.04 17.61 5.66
C LEU A 345 -6.76 17.61 7.03
N THR A 346 -6.20 16.91 8.02
CA THR A 346 -6.76 16.83 9.38
C THR A 346 -6.27 17.94 10.33
N GLY A 347 -5.39 18.84 9.87
CA GLY A 347 -4.88 19.95 10.70
C GLY A 347 -3.89 19.55 11.80
N LEU A 348 -3.44 18.29 11.84
CA LEU A 348 -2.39 17.83 12.76
C LEU A 348 -1.09 18.65 12.57
N SER A 349 -0.80 19.04 11.33
CA SER A 349 0.33 19.92 10.98
C SER A 349 0.18 21.37 11.49
N ASN A 350 -0.96 21.76 12.06
CA ASN A 350 -1.15 23.02 12.78
C ASN A 350 -0.94 22.87 14.31
N LEU A 351 -1.24 21.69 14.85
CA LEU A 351 -1.17 21.41 16.30
C LEU A 351 0.27 21.13 16.78
N ASN A 352 1.04 20.35 16.03
CA ASN A 352 2.46 20.13 16.27
C ASN A 352 3.20 20.11 14.93
N GLY A 353 3.52 21.32 14.45
CA GLY A 353 4.15 21.55 13.15
C GLY A 353 5.34 20.62 12.87
N PRO A 354 6.38 20.56 13.72
CA PRO A 354 7.52 19.66 13.50
C PRO A 354 7.12 18.19 13.34
N LYS A 355 6.40 17.58 14.31
CA LYS A 355 6.05 16.14 14.24
C LYS A 355 5.18 15.78 13.03
N PHE A 356 4.33 16.70 12.56
CA PHE A 356 3.34 16.43 11.52
C PHE A 356 3.63 17.11 10.16
N ARG A 357 4.82 17.73 10.01
CA ARG A 357 5.36 18.21 8.73
C ARG A 357 6.64 17.47 8.33
N SER A 358 7.35 16.87 9.28
CA SER A 358 8.40 15.90 8.98
C SER A 358 7.86 14.62 8.38
N ILE A 359 8.66 13.97 7.54
CA ILE A 359 8.48 12.60 7.04
C ILE A 359 8.31 11.66 8.25
N PRO A 360 7.23 10.86 8.34
CA PRO A 360 7.09 9.78 9.33
C PRO A 360 8.27 8.80 9.36
N GLU A 361 8.71 8.36 10.53
CA GLU A 361 9.81 7.38 10.65
C GLU A 361 9.45 5.98 10.15
N PHE A 362 10.45 5.20 9.77
CA PHE A 362 10.25 3.81 9.33
C PHE A 362 9.49 2.96 10.38
N ALA A 363 8.57 2.13 9.90
CA ALA A 363 7.57 1.41 10.70
C ALA A 363 6.63 2.28 11.59
N SER A 364 6.50 3.59 11.31
CA SER A 364 5.48 4.43 11.97
C SER A 364 4.07 3.90 11.73
N THR A 365 3.23 3.97 12.76
CA THR A 365 1.84 3.51 12.73
C THR A 365 0.87 4.64 13.03
N ALA A 366 -0.05 4.89 12.11
CA ALA A 366 -1.21 5.76 12.31
C ALA A 366 -2.45 4.88 12.56
N VAL A 367 -3.12 5.07 13.70
CA VAL A 367 -4.11 4.12 14.24
C VAL A 367 -5.43 4.81 14.56
N PHE A 368 -6.53 4.24 14.05
CA PHE A 368 -7.89 4.74 14.22
C PHE A 368 -8.71 3.69 14.98
N GLU A 369 -9.04 3.97 16.23
CA GLU A 369 -9.82 3.06 17.07
C GLU A 369 -11.30 3.44 17.05
N LEU A 370 -12.16 2.51 16.64
CA LEU A 370 -13.61 2.60 16.85
C LEU A 370 -13.94 1.97 18.19
N PHE A 371 -14.55 2.73 19.09
CA PHE A 371 -14.80 2.31 20.47
C PHE A 371 -16.15 2.80 21.01
N THR A 372 -16.48 2.38 22.24
CA THR A 372 -17.61 2.89 23.02
C THR A 372 -17.25 2.98 24.49
N HIS A 373 -17.85 3.91 25.24
CA HIS A 373 -17.59 4.12 26.69
C HIS A 373 -18.33 3.13 27.61
N ASP A 374 -19.03 2.12 27.06
CA ASP A 374 -19.50 0.96 27.83
C ASP A 374 -18.45 -0.17 27.80
N ALA A 375 -17.77 -0.37 28.93
CA ALA A 375 -16.79 -1.45 29.16
C ALA A 375 -17.36 -2.87 29.11
N SER A 376 -18.69 -3.03 29.12
CA SER A 376 -19.39 -4.32 29.09
C SER A 376 -20.04 -4.64 27.74
N ALA A 377 -20.06 -3.66 26.82
CA ALA A 377 -20.83 -3.68 25.59
C ALA A 377 -20.60 -4.93 24.70
N SER A 378 -21.71 -5.45 24.18
CA SER A 378 -21.74 -5.99 22.82
C SER A 378 -21.71 -4.81 21.83
N PHE A 379 -21.29 -5.04 20.58
CA PHE A 379 -21.30 -4.01 19.54
C PHE A 379 -22.63 -3.22 19.54
N PRO A 380 -22.63 -1.88 19.72
CA PRO A 380 -23.83 -1.09 19.94
C PRO A 380 -24.91 -1.22 18.86
N SER A 381 -26.17 -0.98 19.25
CA SER A 381 -27.31 -0.98 18.33
C SER A 381 -27.56 0.36 17.64
N SER A 382 -27.05 1.47 18.19
CA SER A 382 -27.01 2.77 17.52
C SER A 382 -25.56 3.19 17.22
N THR A 383 -25.41 4.07 16.24
CA THR A 383 -24.15 4.79 15.96
C THR A 383 -23.93 6.00 16.86
N ASP A 384 -24.91 6.38 17.70
CA ASP A 384 -24.78 7.45 18.70
C ASP A 384 -23.80 7.09 19.84
N ASP A 385 -23.66 5.79 20.11
CA ASP A 385 -22.83 5.21 21.17
C ASP A 385 -21.39 4.93 20.72
N LEU A 386 -21.07 5.22 19.45
CA LEU A 386 -19.79 4.94 18.81
C LEU A 386 -18.91 6.20 18.76
N TRP A 387 -17.62 5.99 19.03
CA TRP A 387 -16.59 7.02 19.10
C TRP A 387 -15.35 6.58 18.32
N VAL A 388 -14.59 7.56 17.83
CA VAL A 388 -13.31 7.39 17.12
C VAL A 388 -12.23 8.15 17.86
N ARG A 389 -11.07 7.51 18.05
CA ARG A 389 -9.85 8.14 18.56
C ARG A 389 -8.69 7.83 17.62
N PHE A 390 -7.88 8.85 17.34
CA PHE A 390 -6.69 8.73 16.52
C PHE A 390 -5.42 8.72 17.38
N TYR A 391 -4.47 7.85 17.04
CA TYR A 391 -3.12 7.80 17.60
C TYR A 391 -2.08 7.79 16.49
N PHE A 392 -0.90 8.34 16.77
CA PHE A 392 0.26 8.23 15.88
C PHE A 392 1.53 7.91 16.68
N ARG A 393 2.19 6.81 16.33
CA ARG A 393 3.51 6.40 16.85
C ARG A 393 4.53 6.57 15.73
N ASN A 394 5.55 7.39 15.97
CA ASN A 394 6.50 7.80 14.94
C ASN A 394 7.73 6.88 14.93
N GLY A 395 7.57 5.71 14.30
CA GLY A 395 8.57 4.64 14.26
C GLY A 395 8.61 3.81 15.53
N THR A 396 9.61 2.95 15.69
CA THR A 396 9.68 2.07 16.86
C THR A 396 10.41 2.65 18.06
N GLU A 397 11.28 3.63 17.86
CA GLU A 397 12.22 4.12 18.88
C GLU A 397 11.55 4.73 20.12
N GLU A 398 10.35 5.32 19.97
CA GLU A 398 9.53 5.84 21.07
C GLU A 398 9.29 4.79 22.20
N GLN A 399 9.44 3.49 21.90
CA GLN A 399 9.36 2.38 22.87
C GLN A 399 10.66 2.14 23.67
N ARG A 400 11.83 2.53 23.15
CA ARG A 400 13.10 2.57 23.92
C ARG A 400 13.03 3.66 24.98
N ASP A 401 12.48 4.81 24.60
CA ASP A 401 12.41 6.03 25.43
C ASP A 401 11.20 6.09 26.37
N GLN A 402 10.40 5.02 26.45
CA GLN A 402 9.20 4.92 27.29
C GLN A 402 8.15 6.02 27.00
N THR A 403 8.11 6.53 25.77
CA THR A 403 7.14 7.56 25.36
C THR A 403 5.73 6.95 25.32
N PRO A 404 4.74 7.55 26.02
CA PRO A 404 3.39 7.00 26.08
C PRO A 404 2.69 7.08 24.72
N PHE A 405 1.86 6.08 24.42
CA PHE A 405 1.10 6.01 23.16
C PHE A 405 0.07 7.15 23.08
N GLN A 406 0.41 8.19 22.31
CA GLN A 406 -0.30 9.46 22.32
C GLN A 406 -1.45 9.49 21.30
N SER A 407 -2.64 9.86 21.79
CA SER A 407 -3.75 10.25 20.93
C SER A 407 -3.67 11.73 20.55
N TYR A 408 -4.18 12.08 19.37
CA TYR A 408 -4.21 13.45 18.86
C TYR A 408 -5.61 13.80 18.35
N PRO A 409 -6.10 15.04 18.57
CA PRO A 409 -7.38 15.48 18.03
C PRO A 409 -7.27 15.69 16.51
N LEU A 410 -8.33 15.34 15.78
CA LEU A 410 -8.40 15.51 14.32
C LEU A 410 -9.20 16.77 13.95
N PHE A 411 -9.14 17.14 12.67
CA PHE A 411 -9.91 18.22 12.04
C PHE A 411 -9.79 19.59 12.74
N ASN A 412 -8.61 19.89 13.29
CA ASN A 412 -8.30 21.09 14.08
C ASN A 412 -9.07 21.25 15.41
N HIS A 413 -9.63 20.16 15.97
CA HIS A 413 -10.17 20.17 17.34
C HIS A 413 -9.10 20.48 18.41
N GLY A 414 -9.55 20.92 19.59
CA GLY A 414 -8.68 21.37 20.66
C GLY A 414 -7.81 20.24 21.25
N PRO A 415 -6.64 20.53 21.86
CA PRO A 415 -5.72 19.51 22.40
C PRO A 415 -6.31 18.53 23.43
N SER A 416 -7.47 18.82 24.02
CA SER A 416 -8.21 17.95 24.95
C SER A 416 -9.31 17.10 24.28
N GLU A 417 -9.58 17.29 23.00
CA GLU A 417 -10.71 16.71 22.26
C GLU A 417 -10.25 15.54 21.37
N THR A 418 -9.50 14.59 21.93
CA THR A 418 -8.97 13.42 21.17
C THR A 418 -10.04 12.39 20.81
N ASP A 419 -11.24 12.52 21.37
CA ASP A 419 -12.33 11.56 21.28
C ASP A 419 -13.49 12.21 20.54
N MET A 420 -13.85 11.64 19.39
CA MET A 420 -14.85 12.20 18.48
C MET A 420 -16.00 11.22 18.30
N ARG A 421 -17.25 11.69 18.20
CA ARG A 421 -18.37 10.77 17.90
C ARG A 421 -18.23 10.25 16.48
N TRP A 422 -18.71 9.04 16.23
CA TRP A 422 -18.68 8.45 14.88
C TRP A 422 -19.35 9.35 13.83
N GLN A 423 -20.45 10.02 14.18
CA GLN A 423 -21.20 10.88 13.26
C GLN A 423 -20.42 12.16 12.90
N ASP A 424 -19.75 12.77 13.87
CA ASP A 424 -18.92 13.97 13.65
C ASP A 424 -17.69 13.60 12.81
N PHE A 425 -17.03 12.48 13.15
CA PHE A 425 -15.91 11.93 12.39
C PHE A 425 -16.31 11.58 10.95
N GLN A 426 -17.49 10.97 10.76
CA GLN A 426 -18.04 10.64 9.44
C GLN A 426 -18.35 11.89 8.62
N ALA A 427 -18.85 12.97 9.24
CA ALA A 427 -19.15 14.22 8.54
C ALA A 427 -17.89 14.93 8.03
N GLU A 428 -16.88 15.10 8.89
CA GLU A 428 -15.62 15.76 8.50
C GLU A 428 -14.77 14.89 7.56
N ALA A 429 -14.71 13.58 7.80
CA ALA A 429 -14.02 12.67 6.89
C ALA A 429 -14.71 12.61 5.50
N ALA A 430 -16.04 12.72 5.42
CA ALA A 430 -16.76 12.76 4.14
C ALA A 430 -16.49 14.03 3.33
N ARG A 431 -16.20 15.17 3.99
CA ARG A 431 -15.75 16.40 3.32
C ARG A 431 -14.36 16.27 2.71
N LEU A 432 -13.47 15.54 3.40
CA LEU A 432 -12.07 15.37 3.01
C LEU A 432 -11.84 14.14 2.10
N SER A 433 -12.79 13.20 2.03
CA SER A 433 -12.63 11.98 1.25
C SER A 433 -12.93 12.19 -0.24
N LEU A 434 -11.95 11.96 -1.11
CA LEU A 434 -12.21 11.81 -2.54
C LEU A 434 -12.65 10.36 -2.80
N GLY A 435 -13.96 10.11 -2.70
CA GLY A 435 -14.49 8.77 -2.47
C GLY A 435 -14.31 7.78 -3.63
N SER A 436 -14.42 8.22 -4.88
CA SER A 436 -14.47 7.32 -6.04
C SER A 436 -13.24 7.36 -6.96
N VAL A 437 -12.98 6.20 -7.57
CA VAL A 437 -12.01 6.03 -8.67
C VAL A 437 -12.30 7.00 -9.83
N SER A 438 -13.57 7.25 -10.13
CA SER A 438 -14.00 8.20 -11.17
C SER A 438 -13.58 9.64 -10.89
N GLU A 439 -13.78 10.13 -9.66
CA GLU A 439 -13.39 11.49 -9.25
C GLU A 439 -11.87 11.65 -9.20
N TRP A 440 -11.14 10.60 -8.83
CA TRP A 440 -9.68 10.59 -8.89
C TRP A 440 -9.14 10.66 -10.32
N CYS A 441 -9.70 9.86 -11.24
CA CYS A 441 -9.34 9.93 -12.66
C CYS A 441 -9.59 11.32 -13.24
N GLU A 442 -10.67 11.99 -12.84
CA GLU A 442 -10.98 13.37 -13.24
C GLU A 442 -10.05 14.41 -12.58
N ALA A 443 -9.76 14.28 -11.28
CA ALA A 443 -8.85 15.18 -10.57
C ALA A 443 -7.41 15.09 -11.11
N CYS A 444 -6.91 13.87 -11.29
CA CYS A 444 -5.55 13.62 -11.77
C CYS A 444 -5.36 13.85 -13.28
N GLN A 445 -6.44 13.82 -14.06
CA GLN A 445 -6.41 13.59 -15.52
C GLN A 445 -5.60 12.31 -15.87
N ALA A 446 -5.83 11.24 -15.09
CA ALA A 446 -5.06 10.01 -15.17
C ALA A 446 -5.49 9.12 -16.36
N SER A 447 -4.51 8.47 -16.98
CA SER A 447 -4.66 7.58 -18.14
C SER A 447 -4.50 6.09 -17.80
N THR A 448 -4.58 5.72 -16.52
CA THR A 448 -4.43 4.32 -16.06
C THR A 448 -5.47 3.40 -16.69
N VAL A 449 -5.16 2.11 -16.77
CA VAL A 449 -5.98 1.09 -17.45
C VAL A 449 -7.43 1.02 -16.95
N PHE A 450 -7.69 1.40 -15.70
CA PHE A 450 -9.03 1.42 -15.12
C PHE A 450 -9.82 2.70 -15.39
N CYS A 451 -9.18 3.86 -15.57
CA CYS A 451 -9.88 5.14 -15.71
C CYS A 451 -10.94 5.18 -16.84
N PRO A 452 -10.70 4.62 -18.04
CA PRO A 452 -11.72 4.53 -19.09
C PRO A 452 -12.96 3.70 -18.74
N ALA A 453 -12.87 2.77 -17.77
CA ALA A 453 -13.99 1.96 -17.33
C ALA A 453 -14.86 2.65 -16.28
N PHE A 454 -14.24 3.47 -15.40
CA PHE A 454 -14.96 4.26 -14.40
C PHE A 454 -15.49 5.59 -14.93
N ASN A 455 -14.91 6.12 -16.02
CA ASN A 455 -15.24 7.45 -16.51
C ASN A 455 -15.84 7.42 -17.94
N ALA A 456 -17.17 7.45 -17.99
CA ALA A 456 -17.95 7.51 -19.23
C ALA A 456 -17.82 8.85 -19.99
N SER A 457 -17.29 9.92 -19.37
CA SER A 457 -16.95 11.15 -20.09
C SER A 457 -15.54 11.09 -20.69
N LEU A 458 -14.56 10.45 -20.04
CA LEU A 458 -13.24 10.18 -20.65
C LEU A 458 -13.35 9.23 -21.85
N PHE A 459 -14.20 8.19 -21.79
CA PHE A 459 -14.43 7.33 -22.97
C PHE A 459 -15.01 8.12 -24.16
N ARG A 460 -15.80 9.16 -23.88
CA ARG A 460 -16.31 10.09 -24.90
C ARG A 460 -15.25 11.09 -25.34
N ALA A 461 -14.50 11.71 -24.45
CA ALA A 461 -13.44 12.65 -24.79
C ALA A 461 -12.33 11.98 -25.62
N ALA A 462 -11.98 10.73 -25.33
CA ALA A 462 -11.05 9.93 -26.13
C ALA A 462 -11.62 9.59 -27.52
N ALA A 463 -12.92 9.33 -27.64
CA ALA A 463 -13.58 9.10 -28.93
C ALA A 463 -13.74 10.40 -29.74
N GLU A 464 -14.09 11.51 -29.09
CA GLU A 464 -14.24 12.85 -29.68
C GLU A 464 -12.87 13.46 -30.06
N ALA A 465 -11.78 13.07 -29.37
CA ALA A 465 -10.40 13.37 -29.77
C ALA A 465 -9.85 12.45 -30.88
N ALA A 466 -10.42 11.25 -31.06
CA ALA A 466 -10.11 10.36 -32.18
C ALA A 466 -10.87 10.74 -33.47
N ASP A 467 -12.06 11.33 -33.36
CA ASP A 467 -12.88 11.81 -34.48
C ASP A 467 -12.53 13.26 -34.87
N GLY A 468 -11.25 13.49 -35.19
CA GLY A 468 -10.70 14.81 -35.54
C GLY A 468 -11.20 15.35 -36.88
N GLY A 469 -12.42 15.91 -36.91
CA GLY A 469 -13.04 16.53 -38.08
C GLY A 469 -13.67 17.89 -37.80
N ASP A 470 -13.37 18.88 -38.65
CA ASP A 470 -13.85 20.26 -38.55
C ASP A 470 -15.39 20.40 -38.56
N ALA A 471 -15.96 21.04 -37.52
CA ALA A 471 -17.13 21.90 -37.66
C ALA A 471 -17.27 22.92 -36.52
N SER A 472 -17.47 24.19 -36.86
CA SER A 472 -17.77 25.26 -35.91
C SER A 472 -19.26 25.37 -35.56
N GLY A 473 -19.60 25.74 -34.33
CA GLY A 473 -20.90 26.34 -33.98
C GLY A 473 -21.68 25.64 -32.88
N ALA A 474 -21.42 26.01 -31.63
CA ALA A 474 -22.19 25.53 -30.48
C ALA A 474 -23.66 25.98 -30.52
N LYS A 475 -24.59 25.02 -30.31
CA LYS A 475 -25.99 25.27 -29.92
C LYS A 475 -26.44 24.22 -28.90
N PRO A 476 -27.15 24.60 -27.82
CA PRO A 476 -27.64 23.64 -26.83
C PRO A 476 -28.76 22.77 -27.40
N ILE A 477 -28.74 21.48 -27.06
CA ILE A 477 -29.76 20.50 -27.48
C ILE A 477 -30.97 20.55 -26.53
N SER A 478 -32.18 20.48 -27.08
CA SER A 478 -33.44 20.54 -26.34
C SER A 478 -33.87 19.15 -25.80
N PRO A 479 -34.79 19.06 -24.80
CA PRO A 479 -35.03 17.84 -24.03
C PRO A 479 -35.84 16.73 -24.77
N GLY A 480 -35.75 16.64 -26.09
CA GLY A 480 -36.50 15.66 -26.90
C GLY A 480 -35.89 14.26 -26.96
N VAL A 481 -34.61 14.07 -26.64
CA VAL A 481 -33.87 12.81 -26.94
C VAL A 481 -33.80 11.85 -25.74
N ALA A 482 -33.99 12.33 -24.51
CA ALA A 482 -33.87 11.52 -23.29
C ALA A 482 -34.83 10.31 -23.23
N GLY A 483 -35.98 10.38 -23.90
CA GLY A 483 -36.98 9.30 -23.91
C GLY A 483 -36.55 8.03 -24.65
N VAL A 484 -35.59 8.10 -25.58
CA VAL A 484 -35.21 6.94 -26.42
C VAL A 484 -34.32 5.96 -25.65
N LEU A 485 -33.39 6.45 -24.83
CA LEU A 485 -32.48 5.60 -24.05
C LEU A 485 -33.22 4.75 -23.00
N GLY A 486 -34.24 5.32 -22.34
CA GLY A 486 -35.10 4.57 -21.42
C GLY A 486 -35.83 3.41 -22.10
N ALA A 487 -36.28 3.58 -23.35
CA ALA A 487 -36.92 2.52 -24.12
C ALA A 487 -35.94 1.38 -24.48
N VAL A 488 -34.68 1.68 -24.80
CA VAL A 488 -33.65 0.66 -25.08
C VAL A 488 -33.35 -0.17 -23.83
N VAL A 489 -33.16 0.47 -22.67
CA VAL A 489 -32.92 -0.24 -21.40
C VAL A 489 -34.12 -1.12 -21.02
N ALA A 490 -35.35 -0.61 -21.16
CA ALA A 490 -36.56 -1.39 -20.91
C ALA A 490 -36.68 -2.62 -21.84
N LEU A 491 -36.30 -2.49 -23.11
CA LEU A 491 -36.29 -3.60 -24.07
C LEU A 491 -35.21 -4.65 -23.74
N ILE A 492 -34.02 -4.25 -23.26
CA ILE A 492 -32.97 -5.16 -22.82
C ILE A 492 -33.43 -5.95 -21.58
N ILE A 493 -34.01 -5.29 -20.59
CA ILE A 493 -34.55 -5.94 -19.38
C ILE A 493 -35.69 -6.91 -19.76
N ALA A 494 -36.61 -6.50 -20.63
CA ALA A 494 -37.68 -7.37 -21.12
C ALA A 494 -37.13 -8.60 -21.88
N ALA A 495 -36.10 -8.42 -22.71
CA ALA A 495 -35.45 -9.52 -23.43
C ALA A 495 -34.76 -10.52 -22.47
N LEU A 496 -34.13 -10.04 -21.39
CA LEU A 496 -33.53 -10.90 -20.36
C LEU A 496 -34.57 -11.73 -19.60
N PHE A 497 -35.69 -11.11 -19.19
CA PHE A 497 -36.81 -11.85 -18.59
C PHE A 497 -37.41 -12.87 -19.56
N PHE A 498 -37.55 -12.54 -20.85
CA PHE A 498 -38.09 -13.44 -21.86
C PHE A 498 -37.15 -14.61 -22.16
N ALA A 499 -35.83 -14.37 -22.20
CA ALA A 499 -34.81 -15.40 -22.34
C ALA A 499 -34.79 -16.36 -21.13
N MET A 500 -34.88 -15.82 -19.91
CA MET A 500 -34.95 -16.62 -18.69
C MET A 500 -36.24 -17.46 -18.64
N ALA A 501 -37.37 -16.90 -19.08
CA ALA A 501 -38.64 -17.62 -19.21
C ALA A 501 -38.58 -18.75 -20.26
N MET A 502 -37.91 -18.54 -21.40
CA MET A 502 -37.68 -19.62 -22.38
C MET A 502 -36.77 -20.72 -21.86
N LEU A 503 -35.73 -20.35 -21.10
CA LEU A 503 -34.75 -21.30 -20.55
C LEU A 503 -35.37 -22.19 -19.46
N LEU A 504 -36.18 -21.61 -18.57
CA LEU A 504 -36.93 -22.35 -17.55
C LEU A 504 -38.15 -23.10 -18.13
N GLY A 505 -38.81 -22.54 -19.14
CA GLY A 505 -39.97 -23.14 -19.82
C GLY A 505 -39.64 -24.18 -20.90
N GLY A 506 -38.35 -24.44 -21.17
CA GLY A 506 -37.90 -25.44 -22.14
C GLY A 506 -38.15 -25.12 -23.62
N VAL A 507 -38.57 -23.89 -23.95
CA VAL A 507 -38.99 -23.50 -25.31
C VAL A 507 -37.77 -23.21 -26.18
N ARG A 508 -37.56 -24.00 -27.24
CA ARG A 508 -36.44 -23.84 -28.19
C ARG A 508 -36.90 -23.29 -29.54
N LEU A 509 -36.39 -22.12 -29.92
CA LEU A 509 -36.64 -21.53 -31.25
C LEU A 509 -35.81 -22.24 -32.34
N HIS A 510 -36.48 -22.83 -33.33
CA HIS A 510 -35.81 -23.53 -34.43
C HIS A 510 -35.78 -22.67 -35.71
N ARG A 511 -34.60 -22.10 -36.04
CA ARG A 511 -34.40 -21.26 -37.23
C ARG A 511 -34.37 -22.08 -38.52
N LYS A 512 -35.50 -22.18 -39.22
CA LYS A 512 -35.53 -22.69 -40.61
C LYS A 512 -34.63 -21.82 -41.50
N LYS A 513 -33.46 -22.36 -41.88
CA LYS A 513 -32.62 -21.75 -42.93
C LYS A 513 -33.30 -21.91 -44.28
N LYS A 514 -33.57 -20.81 -45.00
CA LYS A 514 -33.75 -20.90 -46.46
C LYS A 514 -32.40 -21.27 -47.06
N ALA A 515 -32.38 -22.21 -48.00
CA ALA A 515 -31.18 -22.47 -48.78
C ALA A 515 -30.87 -21.26 -49.68
N ALA A 516 -29.65 -20.74 -49.60
CA ALA A 516 -29.16 -19.76 -50.56
C ALA A 516 -28.55 -20.52 -51.74
N ALA A 517 -29.03 -20.26 -52.96
CA ALA A 517 -28.52 -20.87 -54.18
C ALA A 517 -27.18 -20.21 -54.60
N GLY A 518 -26.10 -20.55 -53.89
CA GLY A 518 -24.74 -20.22 -54.28
C GLY A 518 -24.21 -21.25 -55.28
N GLY A 519 -24.35 -20.96 -56.58
CA GLY A 519 -23.88 -21.85 -57.65
C GLY A 519 -22.35 -21.94 -57.71
N GLY A 520 -21.81 -23.14 -57.54
CA GLY A 520 -20.42 -23.45 -57.88
C GLY A 520 -20.19 -23.47 -59.40
N PHE A 521 -18.92 -23.53 -59.81
CA PHE A 521 -18.41 -23.24 -61.18
C PHE A 521 -18.93 -24.13 -62.34
N GLN A 522 -19.91 -25.01 -62.12
CA GLN A 522 -20.55 -25.85 -63.16
C GLN A 522 -22.09 -25.88 -63.11
N GLY A 523 -22.74 -25.18 -62.16
CA GLY A 523 -24.20 -25.08 -62.09
C GLY A 523 -24.91 -26.44 -62.04
N ASP A 524 -25.99 -26.57 -62.80
CA ASP A 524 -26.90 -27.73 -62.80
C ASP A 524 -26.30 -29.02 -63.43
N ALA A 525 -25.03 -29.00 -63.87
CA ALA A 525 -24.36 -30.12 -64.52
C ALA A 525 -23.50 -31.00 -63.58
N LYS A 526 -23.45 -30.70 -62.27
CA LYS A 526 -22.59 -31.41 -61.31
C LYS A 526 -22.99 -32.88 -61.14
N MET A 527 -22.03 -33.80 -61.28
CA MET A 527 -22.27 -35.24 -61.11
C MET A 527 -21.92 -35.70 -59.67
N PRO A 528 -22.45 -36.86 -59.19
CA PRO A 528 -22.28 -37.29 -57.81
C PRO A 528 -20.83 -37.63 -57.37
N ALA A 529 -19.86 -37.60 -58.28
CA ALA A 529 -18.45 -37.88 -58.01
C ALA A 529 -17.61 -36.64 -57.68
N ASP A 530 -18.10 -35.43 -57.99
CA ASP A 530 -17.30 -34.21 -58.02
C ASP A 530 -17.16 -33.59 -56.61
N ARG A 531 -16.00 -33.81 -55.97
CA ARG A 531 -15.64 -33.17 -54.70
C ARG A 531 -15.00 -31.80 -54.93
N ASP A 532 -15.54 -30.78 -54.28
CA ASP A 532 -14.99 -29.42 -54.32
C ASP A 532 -13.67 -29.34 -53.53
N VAL A 533 -12.71 -28.55 -54.01
CA VAL A 533 -11.37 -28.38 -53.41
C VAL A 533 -11.25 -26.99 -52.77
N GLU A 534 -11.22 -26.93 -51.44
CA GLU A 534 -10.94 -25.69 -50.70
C GLU A 534 -9.43 -25.38 -50.72
N VAL A 535 -9.00 -24.51 -51.62
CA VAL A 535 -7.62 -24.01 -51.66
C VAL A 535 -7.45 -22.90 -50.61
N ARG A 536 -6.60 -23.14 -49.60
CA ARG A 536 -6.09 -22.09 -48.72
C ARG A 536 -4.80 -21.51 -49.31
N SER A 537 -4.87 -20.28 -49.82
CA SER A 537 -3.72 -19.53 -50.31
C SER A 537 -3.26 -18.48 -49.29
N ASN A 538 -2.01 -18.54 -48.87
CA ASN A 538 -1.34 -17.41 -48.21
C ASN A 538 -0.72 -16.47 -49.26
N ASP A 539 -0.59 -15.20 -48.86
CA ASP A 539 0.24 -14.13 -49.42
C ASP A 539 0.00 -13.66 -50.87
N HIS A 540 -0.17 -12.34 -51.04
CA HIS A 540 0.83 -11.44 -51.67
C HIS A 540 0.50 -9.95 -51.36
N LYS A 541 1.47 -9.04 -51.60
CA LYS A 541 1.63 -7.74 -50.89
C LYS A 541 1.12 -6.48 -51.63
N ALA A 542 0.56 -5.52 -50.88
CA ALA A 542 0.51 -4.04 -51.08
C ALA A 542 -0.10 -3.36 -49.81
N GLY A 543 0.00 -2.06 -49.51
CA GLY A 543 0.81 -0.95 -50.05
C GLY A 543 0.00 0.35 -50.31
N ALA A 544 0.35 1.57 -49.86
CA ALA A 544 1.40 1.99 -48.90
C ALA A 544 1.21 3.46 -48.38
N THR A 545 1.61 3.70 -47.11
CA THR A 545 2.24 4.93 -46.53
C THR A 545 1.59 6.33 -46.58
N VAL A 546 1.48 6.98 -45.39
CA VAL A 546 1.76 8.42 -45.20
C VAL A 546 2.69 8.65 -43.98
N VAL A 547 3.74 9.42 -44.25
CA VAL A 547 4.85 9.95 -43.42
C VAL A 547 4.60 10.16 -41.91
N GLY A 548 5.47 9.56 -41.09
CA GLY A 548 6.05 10.21 -39.89
C GLY A 548 7.45 10.75 -40.24
N ARG A 549 7.89 11.85 -39.62
CA ARG A 549 9.08 12.62 -40.07
C ARG A 549 10.40 12.18 -39.42
N GLU A 550 11.48 12.34 -40.18
CA GLU A 550 12.87 11.99 -39.89
C GLU A 550 13.47 12.66 -38.64
N ALA A 551 14.43 11.97 -37.97
CA ALA A 551 15.82 12.45 -37.89
C ALA A 551 16.75 11.47 -37.14
N SER A 552 17.66 10.78 -37.86
CA SER A 552 19.08 10.57 -37.49
C SER A 552 19.81 9.74 -38.56
N VAL A 553 21.12 9.95 -38.68
CA VAL A 553 22.02 9.52 -39.77
C VAL A 553 22.94 8.38 -39.31
N ASP A 554 23.30 7.49 -40.25
CA ASP A 554 24.47 6.59 -40.39
C ASP A 554 25.23 6.15 -39.11
N GLU A 555 25.33 4.84 -38.82
CA GLU A 555 26.26 3.86 -39.44
C GLU A 555 27.74 4.04 -39.01
N GLY A 556 28.40 3.06 -38.39
CA GLY A 556 27.92 1.73 -37.97
C GLY A 556 29.08 0.82 -37.51
N GLN A 557 28.82 -0.51 -37.45
CA GLN A 557 29.81 -1.61 -37.55
C GLN A 557 30.95 -1.72 -36.50
N VAL A 558 31.37 -2.89 -35.98
CA VAL A 558 31.10 -4.32 -36.24
C VAL A 558 31.13 -5.10 -34.92
N GLY A 559 30.36 -6.20 -34.77
CA GLY A 559 30.78 -7.33 -33.92
C GLY A 559 29.73 -7.92 -32.97
N GLY A 560 29.49 -9.24 -33.09
CA GLY A 560 28.80 -10.10 -32.11
C GLY A 560 29.34 -11.53 -32.25
N PRO A 561 28.54 -12.60 -32.05
CA PRO A 561 27.48 -12.78 -31.05
C PRO A 561 27.49 -14.19 -30.39
N VAL A 562 26.97 -14.31 -29.16
CA VAL A 562 26.51 -15.58 -28.54
C VAL A 562 25.30 -15.21 -27.66
N ALA A 563 24.05 -15.49 -28.05
CA ALA A 563 23.28 -16.72 -27.77
C ALA A 563 23.23 -17.12 -26.28
N GLY A 564 22.08 -17.41 -25.66
CA GLY A 564 20.68 -17.40 -26.14
C GLY A 564 19.90 -18.61 -25.61
N GLY A 565 18.88 -18.39 -24.78
CA GLY A 565 18.06 -19.47 -24.21
C GLY A 565 16.72 -18.99 -23.66
N HIS A 566 15.63 -19.48 -24.22
CA HIS A 566 14.27 -19.37 -23.68
C HIS A 566 13.67 -20.78 -23.58
N GLU A 567 13.33 -21.21 -22.37
CA GLU A 567 12.57 -22.45 -22.16
C GLU A 567 11.06 -22.18 -22.20
N ARG A 568 10.28 -23.19 -22.61
CA ARG A 568 8.83 -23.09 -22.80
C ARG A 568 8.08 -23.87 -21.72
N VAL A 569 7.19 -23.20 -21.00
CA VAL A 569 6.21 -23.87 -20.12
C VAL A 569 5.27 -24.78 -20.93
N GLY A 570 5.12 -26.03 -20.48
CA GLY A 570 4.28 -27.04 -21.11
C GLY A 570 3.17 -27.50 -20.17
N SER A 571 1.92 -27.11 -20.45
CA SER A 571 0.75 -27.63 -19.74
C SER A 571 0.41 -29.06 -20.19
N TRP A 572 0.04 -29.92 -19.23
CA TRP A 572 -0.32 -31.32 -19.48
C TRP A 572 -1.68 -31.69 -18.89
N GLU A 573 -2.74 -31.48 -19.67
CA GLU A 573 -4.01 -32.19 -19.50
C GLU A 573 -4.41 -32.91 -20.80
N MET A 574 -4.64 -34.23 -20.73
CA MET A 574 -5.99 -34.82 -20.61
C MET A 574 -6.07 -36.26 -21.18
N LYS A 575 -6.99 -37.06 -20.61
CA LYS A 575 -7.61 -38.32 -21.11
C LYS A 575 -6.83 -39.66 -20.99
N GLN A 576 -7.44 -40.54 -20.20
CA GLN A 576 -7.36 -42.01 -20.33
C GLN A 576 -8.16 -42.51 -21.56
N PRO A 577 -8.10 -43.81 -21.91
CA PRO A 577 -9.12 -44.72 -21.36
C PRO A 577 -8.65 -46.17 -21.07
N GLY A 578 -9.34 -46.87 -20.14
CA GLY A 578 -9.74 -48.26 -20.40
C GLY A 578 -9.28 -49.40 -19.47
N SER A 579 -10.04 -49.65 -18.39
CA SER A 579 -10.43 -50.99 -17.87
C SER A 579 -9.40 -51.95 -17.21
N GLY A 580 -9.93 -52.83 -16.34
CA GLY A 580 -9.25 -54.03 -15.81
C GLY A 580 -8.66 -53.88 -14.41
N GLY A 581 -8.91 -54.84 -13.51
CA GLY A 581 -8.37 -54.80 -12.14
C GLY A 581 -8.41 -56.13 -11.40
N LEU A 582 -7.83 -56.12 -10.18
CA LEU A 582 -7.67 -57.22 -9.21
C LEU A 582 -6.64 -58.32 -9.55
N GLY A 583 -5.70 -58.51 -8.63
CA GLY A 583 -4.72 -59.60 -8.64
C GLY A 583 -3.48 -59.26 -7.80
N ALA A 584 -3.34 -59.82 -6.60
CA ALA A 584 -2.25 -59.52 -5.67
C ALA A 584 -1.37 -60.75 -5.37
N ALA A 585 -0.05 -60.57 -5.39
CA ALA A 585 0.94 -61.44 -4.78
C ALA A 585 2.25 -60.66 -4.55
N ALA A 586 3.06 -61.06 -3.57
CA ALA A 586 4.30 -60.39 -3.19
C ALA A 586 5.53 -61.30 -3.37
N SER A 587 6.73 -60.71 -3.54
CA SER A 587 7.96 -61.36 -3.10
C SER A 587 9.14 -60.38 -2.88
N GLN A 588 9.78 -60.51 -1.72
CA GLN A 588 11.23 -60.49 -1.44
C GLN A 588 12.11 -59.38 -2.08
N ARG A 589 12.63 -58.43 -1.28
CA ARG A 589 13.85 -58.50 -0.42
C ARG A 589 15.18 -58.26 -1.16
N SER A 590 15.90 -57.22 -0.74
CA SER A 590 17.33 -57.32 -0.42
C SER A 590 17.67 -56.41 0.78
N ARG A 591 18.87 -56.58 1.36
CA ARG A 591 19.44 -55.89 2.54
C ARG A 591 20.97 -56.06 2.50
N LEU A 592 21.73 -55.27 3.30
CA LEU A 592 23.22 -55.31 3.42
C LEU A 592 23.91 -54.76 2.14
N SER A 593 25.19 -54.35 2.07
CA SER A 593 26.34 -54.10 2.99
C SER A 593 27.47 -53.46 2.15
N PHE A 594 28.53 -52.81 2.65
CA PHE A 594 28.90 -52.15 3.93
C PHE A 594 30.31 -51.50 3.69
N GLU A 595 30.81 -50.64 4.59
CA GLU A 595 32.06 -49.84 4.47
C GLU A 595 32.06 -48.82 3.28
N GLU A 596 32.65 -47.62 3.33
CA GLU A 596 33.82 -47.04 4.02
C GLU A 596 35.14 -47.20 3.24
N ASP A 597 35.54 -46.13 2.55
CA ASP A 597 36.91 -45.81 2.15
C ASP A 597 37.05 -44.28 2.25
N VAL A 598 38.20 -43.79 2.70
CA VAL A 598 38.47 -42.38 3.01
C VAL A 598 39.74 -41.93 2.30
N ASP A 599 39.72 -40.73 1.71
CA ASP A 599 40.93 -39.97 1.39
C ASP A 599 40.65 -38.46 1.58
N GLU A 600 41.71 -37.70 1.85
CA GLU A 600 41.69 -36.30 2.28
C GLU A 600 41.36 -35.35 1.09
N ASP A 601 40.83 -34.12 1.26
CA ASP A 601 41.55 -33.01 1.89
C ASP A 601 40.67 -31.78 2.25
N ASP A 602 41.17 -30.99 3.20
CA ASP A 602 40.96 -29.55 3.47
C ASP A 602 39.56 -28.89 3.30
N ARG A 603 38.78 -28.79 4.40
CA ARG A 603 38.54 -27.50 5.10
C ARG A 603 37.74 -27.58 6.40
N ARG A 604 38.04 -26.65 7.33
CA ARG A 604 37.53 -26.62 8.70
C ARG A 604 36.20 -25.87 8.83
N ALA A 605 35.23 -26.49 9.50
CA ALA A 605 34.14 -25.78 10.16
C ALA A 605 34.46 -25.63 11.66
N MET A 606 34.06 -24.52 12.28
CA MET A 606 34.18 -24.32 13.73
C MET A 606 33.02 -25.00 14.47
N ASP A 607 33.32 -25.70 15.57
CA ASP A 607 32.33 -26.28 16.48
C ASP A 607 31.77 -25.20 17.43
N PRO A 608 30.44 -24.98 17.49
CA PRO A 608 29.83 -23.99 18.38
C PRO A 608 29.84 -24.35 19.87
N PHE A 609 30.36 -25.52 20.28
CA PHE A 609 30.34 -26.01 21.67
C PHE A 609 31.72 -26.09 22.35
N ALA A 610 32.73 -25.34 21.87
CA ALA A 610 34.05 -25.29 22.50
C ALA A 610 34.06 -24.51 23.84
N ASP A 611 34.78 -25.05 24.84
CA ASP A 611 34.95 -24.43 26.17
C ASP A 611 35.70 -23.07 26.12
N PRO A 612 35.40 -22.13 27.04
CA PRO A 612 35.99 -20.79 27.03
C PRO A 612 37.48 -20.79 27.40
N VAL A 613 38.27 -20.09 26.59
CA VAL A 613 39.73 -19.97 26.74
C VAL A 613 40.11 -19.16 27.98
N LYS A 614 41.05 -19.68 28.78
CA LYS A 614 41.66 -18.94 29.91
C LYS A 614 42.75 -17.99 29.43
N ALA A 615 42.87 -16.82 30.07
CA ALA A 615 43.96 -15.89 29.83
C ALA A 615 45.33 -16.48 30.24
N ASP A 616 46.38 -16.18 29.47
CA ASP A 616 47.77 -16.53 29.80
C ASP A 616 48.42 -15.32 30.50
N GLU A 617 48.65 -15.44 31.81
CA GLU A 617 49.28 -14.38 32.62
C GLU A 617 50.81 -14.40 32.44
N ARG A 618 51.33 -13.66 31.44
CA ARG A 618 52.77 -13.40 31.29
C ARG A 618 53.06 -11.93 31.01
N VAL A 619 54.09 -11.46 31.71
CA VAL A 619 54.58 -10.07 31.85
C VAL A 619 54.99 -9.45 30.51
#